data_AF-A0A2S6ASP1-F1
#
_entry.id   AF-A0A2S6ASP1-F1
#
_cell.length_a   1.000
_cell.length_b   1.000
_cell.length_c   1.000
_cell.angle_alpha   90.00
_cell.angle_beta   90.00
_cell.angle_gamma   90.00
#
_symmetry.space_group_name_H-M   'P 1'
#
loop_
_entity.id
_entity.type
_entity.pdbx_description
1 polymer ?
#
loop_
_entity_poly.entity_id
_entity_poly.type
_entity_poly.pdbx_seq_one_letter_code
_entity_poly.pdbx_strand_id
1 'polypeptide(L)'
;MEHEEGTVLKADIDQLDKLSKTLTTIGGEIDDITVGEKVNDVAGAMPGSTVPAACVQTSTHIEGAFLRVGERMKDVAVRITACTGNLQMTDDQFAQKMHELDFHK
;
A
#
# COMPACT_ATOMS: atom_id res chain seq x y z
N MET A 1 0.54 2.99 -38.24
CA MET A 1 -0.11 3.62 -37.07
C MET A 1 -0.22 2.66 -35.88
N GLU A 2 -0.16 1.34 -36.05
CA GLU A 2 -0.23 0.38 -34.93
C GLU A 2 0.98 0.38 -33.98
N HIS A 3 2.16 0.84 -34.43
CA HIS A 3 3.36 0.91 -33.58
C HIS A 3 3.28 1.96 -32.46
N GLU A 4 2.47 3.01 -32.62
CA GLU A 4 2.38 4.10 -31.65
C GLU A 4 1.52 3.70 -30.44
N GLU A 5 0.40 3.00 -30.69
CA GLU A 5 -0.54 2.56 -29.66
C GLU A 5 0.05 1.51 -28.71
N GLY A 6 0.81 0.53 -29.24
CA GLY A 6 1.51 -0.46 -28.42
C GLY A 6 2.62 0.14 -27.54
N THR A 7 3.23 1.24 -27.97
CA THR A 7 4.28 1.93 -27.21
C THR A 7 3.68 2.75 -26.06
N VAL A 8 2.52 3.38 -26.27
CA VAL A 8 1.79 4.12 -25.23
C VAL A 8 1.30 3.18 -24.13
N LEU A 9 0.68 2.05 -24.49
CA LEU A 9 0.19 1.08 -23.50
C LEU A 9 1.33 0.51 -22.63
N LYS A 10 2.49 0.23 -23.22
CA LYS A 10 3.66 -0.23 -22.49
C LYS A 10 4.21 0.84 -21.54
N ALA A 11 4.25 2.10 -21.98
CA ALA A 11 4.68 3.22 -21.15
C ALA A 11 3.76 3.41 -19.93
N ASP A 12 2.45 3.30 -20.12
CA ASP A 12 1.46 3.41 -19.04
C ASP A 12 1.61 2.27 -18.02
N ILE A 13 1.80 1.04 -18.50
CA ILE A 13 2.09 -0.13 -17.66
C ILE A 13 3.33 0.08 -16.79
N ASP A 14 4.41 0.62 -17.36
CA ASP A 14 5.64 0.90 -16.61
C ASP A 14 5.46 2.02 -15.57
N GLN A 15 4.61 3.00 -15.84
CA GLN A 15 4.25 4.04 -14.87
C GLN A 15 3.40 3.48 -13.72
N LEU A 16 2.45 2.59 -14.03
CA LEU A 16 1.63 1.91 -13.01
C LEU A 16 2.50 1.04 -12.08
N ASP A 17 3.47 0.31 -12.63
CA ASP A 17 4.41 -0.48 -11.81
C ASP A 17 5.26 0.41 -10.88
N LYS A 18 5.78 1.54 -11.39
CA LYS A 18 6.49 2.53 -10.56
C LYS A 18 5.61 3.11 -9.46
N LEU A 19 4.35 3.42 -9.77
CA LEU A 19 3.40 3.94 -8.80
C LEU A 19 3.13 2.91 -7.68
N SER A 20 2.89 1.64 -8.05
CA SER A 20 2.69 0.55 -7.08
C SER A 20 3.86 0.41 -6.11
N LYS A 21 5.09 0.42 -6.63
CA LYS A 21 6.32 0.38 -5.81
C LYS A 21 6.41 1.57 -4.87
N THR A 22 6.12 2.77 -5.38
CA THR A 22 6.14 4.01 -4.59
C THR A 22 5.14 3.95 -3.43
N LEU A 23 3.91 3.51 -3.71
CA LEU A 23 2.87 3.36 -2.68
C LEU A 23 3.21 2.29 -1.64
N THR A 24 3.86 1.21 -2.06
CA THR A 24 4.37 0.18 -1.14
C THR A 24 5.43 0.76 -0.20
N THR A 25 6.38 1.52 -0.72
CA THR A 25 7.42 2.18 0.08
C THR A 25 6.80 3.17 1.06
N ILE A 26 5.94 4.09 0.60
CA ILE A 26 5.26 5.07 1.46
C ILE A 26 4.45 4.36 2.55
N GLY A 27 3.75 3.28 2.20
CA GLY A 27 2.99 2.50 3.17
C GLY A 27 3.88 1.87 4.24
N GLY A 28 5.10 1.44 3.90
CA GLY A 28 6.09 0.97 4.87
C GLY A 28 6.63 2.09 5.75
N GLU A 29 7.03 3.21 5.15
CA GLU A 29 7.56 4.37 5.87
C GLU A 29 6.56 4.96 6.88
N ILE A 30 5.26 4.93 6.58
CA ILE A 30 4.20 5.38 7.49
C ILE A 30 4.02 4.40 8.66
N ASP A 31 4.04 3.09 8.39
CA ASP A 31 3.91 2.07 9.44
C ASP A 31 5.09 2.09 10.44
N ASP A 32 6.26 2.55 9.98
CA ASP A 32 7.45 2.70 10.83
C ASP A 32 7.40 3.93 11.75
N ILE A 33 6.38 4.80 11.65
CA ILE A 33 6.25 5.98 12.52
C ILE A 33 5.74 5.56 13.91
N THR A 34 6.65 5.59 14.89
CA THR A 34 6.35 5.29 16.30
C THR A 34 6.32 6.57 17.16
N VAL A 35 5.16 6.89 17.72
CA VAL A 35 4.94 8.07 18.58
C VAL A 35 5.09 7.72 20.06
N GLY A 36 4.69 6.50 20.45
CA GLY A 36 4.68 6.03 21.83
C GLY A 36 6.05 6.03 22.49
N GLU A 37 7.13 5.80 21.73
CA GLU A 37 8.50 5.88 22.26
C GLU A 37 8.81 7.27 22.85
N LYS A 38 8.33 8.35 22.20
CA LYS A 38 8.54 9.73 22.67
C LYS A 38 7.68 10.10 23.86
N VAL A 39 6.57 9.40 24.09
CA VAL A 39 5.70 9.64 25.25
C VAL A 39 6.39 9.21 26.55
N ASN A 40 7.23 8.18 26.51
CA ASN A 40 7.96 7.71 27.69
C ASN A 40 8.94 8.77 28.23
N ASP A 41 9.56 9.56 27.35
CA ASP A 41 10.44 10.67 27.73
C ASP A 41 9.67 11.76 28.51
N VAL A 42 8.42 12.02 28.10
CA VAL A 42 7.54 13.01 28.76
C VAL A 42 7.13 12.54 30.15
N ALA A 43 6.87 11.25 30.34
CA ALA A 43 6.50 10.69 31.64
C ALA A 43 7.61 10.90 32.69
N GLY A 44 8.88 10.70 32.30
CA GLY A 44 10.02 10.95 33.18
C GLY A 44 10.19 12.43 33.54
N ALA A 45 9.83 13.34 32.64
CA ALA A 45 9.95 14.79 32.85
C ALA A 45 8.85 15.38 33.74
N MET A 46 7.70 14.68 33.92
CA MET A 46 6.53 15.21 34.64
C MET A 46 5.99 14.26 35.72
N PRO A 47 6.74 13.98 36.80
CA PRO A 47 6.29 13.11 37.88
C PRO A 47 5.01 13.63 38.55
N GLY A 48 4.00 12.77 38.71
CA GLY A 48 2.73 13.11 39.38
C GLY A 48 1.70 13.86 38.52
N SER A 49 2.04 14.19 37.26
CA SER A 49 1.10 14.79 36.31
C SER A 49 0.21 13.72 35.65
N THR A 50 -1.01 14.11 35.27
CA THR A 50 -1.92 13.30 34.44
C THR A 50 -1.64 13.44 32.94
N VAL A 51 -0.83 14.44 32.53
CA VAL A 51 -0.50 14.72 31.13
C VAL A 51 0.14 13.52 30.42
N PRO A 52 1.12 12.79 31.01
CA PRO A 52 1.70 11.62 30.35
C PRO A 52 0.66 10.54 29.99
N ALA A 53 -0.34 10.31 30.84
CA ALA A 53 -1.41 9.35 30.55
C ALA A 53 -2.27 9.77 29.35
N ALA A 54 -2.57 11.07 29.23
CA ALA A 54 -3.25 11.63 28.05
C ALA A 54 -2.41 11.50 26.78
N CYS A 55 -1.09 11.69 26.89
CA CYS A 55 -0.16 11.49 25.77
C CYS A 55 -0.12 10.03 25.30
N VAL A 56 -0.15 9.04 26.21
CA VAL A 56 -0.20 7.61 25.85
C VAL A 56 -1.47 7.28 25.07
N GLN A 57 -2.63 7.74 25.55
CA GLN A 57 -3.89 7.51 24.82
C GLN A 57 -3.84 8.16 23.43
N THR A 58 -3.30 9.38 23.35
CA THR A 58 -3.17 10.12 22.10
C THR A 58 -2.22 9.41 21.13
N SER A 59 -1.06 8.91 21.60
CA SER A 59 -0.11 8.19 20.74
C SER A 59 -0.73 6.93 20.15
N THR A 60 -1.49 6.15 20.94
CA THR A 60 -2.21 4.99 20.42
C THR A 60 -3.20 5.35 19.31
N HIS A 61 -3.91 6.47 19.43
CA HIS A 61 -4.85 6.91 18.39
C HIS A 61 -4.12 7.34 17.11
N ILE A 62 -2.98 8.04 17.25
CA ILE A 62 -2.17 8.50 16.14
C ILE A 62 -1.54 7.31 15.41
N GLU A 63 -0.90 6.38 16.13
CA GLU A 63 -0.28 5.18 15.55
C GLU A 63 -1.32 4.31 14.86
N GLY A 64 -2.50 4.12 15.47
CA GLY A 64 -3.61 3.43 14.81
C GLY A 64 -4.09 4.13 13.54
N ALA A 65 -4.00 5.46 13.47
CA ALA A 65 -4.32 6.20 12.25
C ALA A 65 -3.24 6.04 11.17
N PHE A 66 -1.95 6.04 11.54
CA PHE A 66 -0.85 5.77 10.62
C PHE A 66 -0.95 4.37 10.03
N LEU A 67 -1.18 3.33 10.84
CA LEU A 67 -1.39 1.97 10.36
C LEU A 67 -2.48 1.89 9.30
N ARG A 68 -3.65 2.52 9.54
CA ARG A 68 -4.74 2.54 8.56
C ARG A 68 -4.36 3.26 7.26
N VAL A 69 -3.50 4.27 7.32
CA VAL A 69 -3.00 4.95 6.12
C VAL A 69 -2.00 4.06 5.38
N GLY A 70 -1.04 3.46 6.08
CA GLY A 70 -0.06 2.54 5.51
C GLY A 70 -0.72 1.35 4.82
N GLU A 71 -1.70 0.73 5.48
CA GLU A 71 -2.52 -0.35 4.91
C GLU A 71 -3.26 0.07 3.63
N ARG A 72 -3.84 1.28 3.61
CA ARG A 72 -4.53 1.80 2.42
C ARG A 72 -3.58 2.00 1.25
N MET A 73 -2.36 2.49 1.50
CA MET A 73 -1.35 2.65 0.44
C MET A 73 -0.94 1.29 -0.14
N LYS A 74 -0.74 0.29 0.73
CA LYS A 74 -0.45 -1.09 0.34
C LYS A 74 -1.60 -1.73 -0.45
N ASP A 75 -2.86 -1.54 -0.04
CA ASP A 75 -4.03 -2.05 -0.78
C ASP A 75 -4.11 -1.45 -2.19
N VAL A 76 -3.90 -0.14 -2.34
CA VAL A 76 -3.87 0.50 -3.65
C VAL A 76 -2.72 -0.03 -4.51
N ALA A 77 -1.52 -0.23 -3.94
CA ALA A 77 -0.40 -0.84 -4.65
C ALA A 77 -0.72 -2.25 -5.16
N VAL A 78 -1.36 -3.09 -4.34
CA VAL A 78 -1.79 -4.44 -4.73
C VAL A 78 -2.77 -4.38 -5.90
N ARG A 79 -3.76 -3.49 -5.86
CA ARG A 79 -4.74 -3.31 -6.95
C ARG A 79 -4.08 -2.86 -8.26
N ILE A 80 -3.13 -1.93 -8.18
CA ILE A 80 -2.38 -1.46 -9.35
C ILE A 80 -1.57 -2.61 -9.94
N THR A 81 -0.88 -3.38 -9.10
CA THR A 81 -0.09 -4.54 -9.54
C THR A 81 -0.96 -5.58 -10.24
N ALA A 82 -2.15 -5.87 -9.70
CA ALA A 82 -3.10 -6.77 -10.33
C ALA A 82 -3.61 -6.24 -11.68
N CYS A 83 -3.93 -4.94 -11.76
CA CYS A 83 -4.34 -4.29 -13.00
C CYS A 83 -3.25 -4.40 -14.07
N THR A 84 -2.01 -4.06 -13.72
CA THR A 84 -0.86 -4.17 -14.63
C THR A 84 -0.65 -5.60 -15.11
N GLY A 85 -0.76 -6.59 -14.22
CA GLY A 85 -0.67 -8.00 -14.60
C GLY A 85 -1.74 -8.41 -15.61
N ASN A 86 -2.97 -7.92 -15.45
CA ASN A 86 -4.05 -8.19 -16.41
C ASN A 86 -3.80 -7.52 -17.77
N LEU A 87 -3.27 -6.29 -17.79
CA LEU A 87 -2.93 -5.57 -19.02
C LEU A 87 -1.77 -6.21 -19.79
N GLN A 88 -0.88 -6.93 -19.08
CA GLN A 88 0.26 -7.65 -19.65
C GLN A 88 -0.06 -9.10 -20.02
N MET A 89 -1.31 -9.55 -19.83
CA MET A 89 -1.65 -10.95 -20.04
C MET A 89 -1.45 -11.36 -21.50
N THR A 90 -0.75 -12.48 -21.72
CA THR A 90 -0.53 -13.05 -23.05
C THR A 90 -1.75 -13.83 -23.52
N ASP A 91 -1.85 -14.10 -24.82
CA ASP A 91 -2.92 -14.93 -25.40
C ASP A 91 -2.94 -16.34 -24.82
N ASP A 92 -1.77 -16.94 -24.56
CA ASP A 92 -1.67 -18.26 -23.91
C ASP A 92 -2.22 -18.24 -22.47
N GLN A 93 -1.92 -17.17 -21.72
CA GLN A 93 -2.45 -16.98 -20.37
C GLN A 93 -3.97 -16.75 -20.39
N PHE A 94 -4.47 -16.00 -21.38
CA PHE A 94 -5.91 -15.84 -21.62
C PHE A 94 -6.57 -17.18 -21.92
N ALA A 95 -5.99 -17.98 -22.81
CA ALA A 95 -6.50 -19.31 -23.17
C ALA A 95 -6.53 -20.24 -21.95
N GLN A 96 -5.48 -20.24 -21.12
CA GLN A 96 -5.45 -20.99 -19.87
C GLN A 96 -6.56 -20.54 -18.91
N LYS A 97 -6.79 -19.22 -18.76
CA LYS A 97 -7.89 -18.68 -17.94
C LYS A 97 -9.26 -19.08 -18.46
N MET A 98 -9.44 -19.13 -19.78
CA MET A 98 -10.69 -19.61 -20.39
C MET A 98 -10.90 -21.10 -20.14
N HIS A 99 -9.85 -21.92 -20.19
CA HIS A 99 -9.92 -23.33 -19.82
C HIS A 99 -10.25 -23.54 -18.33
N GLU A 100 -9.76 -22.69 -17.43
CA GLU A 100 -10.12 -22.73 -16.00
C GLU A 100 -11.61 -22.40 -15.76
N LEU A 101 -12.24 -21.64 -16.65
CA LEU A 101 -13.67 -21.28 -16.60
C LEU A 101 -14.58 -22.27 -17.32
N ASP A 102 -14.02 -23.20 -18.10
CA ASP A 102 -14.78 -24.21 -18.82
C ASP A 102 -15.33 -25.24 -17.83
N PHE A 103 -16.56 -24.98 -17.36
CA PHE A 103 -17.29 -25.89 -16.49
C PHE A 103 -17.73 -27.12 -17.29
N HIS A 104 -16.90 -28.16 -17.30
CA HIS A 104 -17.35 -29.48 -17.69
C HIS A 104 -18.33 -30.02 -16.62
N LYS A 105 -19.59 -30.19 -17.02
CA LYS A 105 -20.60 -30.95 -16.28
C LYS A 105 -20.92 -32.23 -17.02
#